data_AF-A0A0Q8RR44-F1
#
_entry.id   AF-A0A0Q8RR44-F1
#
_cell.length_a   1.000
_cell.length_b   1.000
_cell.length_c   1.000
_cell.angle_alpha   90.00
_cell.angle_beta   90.00
_cell.angle_gamma   90.00
#
_symmetry.space_group_name_H-M   'P 1'
#
loop_
_entity.id
_entity.type
_entity.pdbx_description
1 polymer ?
#
loop_
_entity_poly.entity_id
_entity_poly.type
_entity_poly.pdbx_seq_one_letter_code
_entity_poly.pdbx_strand_id
1 'polypeptide(L)'
;MLFLLAVNATAAEIVLELRKEASVRGPMVTIEELVVMDASHAALAATPVGRAPLAGQSALRSRQELADVLARQPGWRGKQVEWRGAEAVRVRTEAVALPGERLVAEAERYLREHFGSRYARLEAAPAAEVPEVAVPVGDLALQVRPLPNARLPGRVALWIDVLAGGAVQRSIVVPMRISAWQEVLVARGPLAEGAGIGQGEVEVKLERVEAIGDEPAEPDALQRNGRLRHAVSAGQVLLRKDLAPANAVLRGDRVRLVAGRPGMQVEVGAVAEADALVGQTIAVRPANGGGVVMARVTGLGEVRLDER
;
A
#
# COMPACT_ATOMS: atom_id res chain seq x y z
N MET A 1 55.54 34.02 50.29
CA MET A 1 55.46 32.54 50.30
C MET A 1 53.99 32.18 50.13
N LEU A 2 53.56 32.00 48.87
CA LEU A 2 52.16 31.79 48.50
C LEU A 2 51.95 30.27 48.35
N PHE A 3 51.22 29.65 49.28
CA PHE A 3 50.86 28.23 49.19
C PHE A 3 49.73 28.07 48.17
N LEU A 4 50.03 27.48 47.02
CA LEU A 4 49.02 26.94 46.12
C LEU A 4 48.38 25.72 46.80
N LEU A 5 47.11 25.84 47.22
CA LEU A 5 46.29 24.67 47.52
C LEU A 5 45.96 23.98 46.20
N ALA A 6 46.63 22.85 45.93
CA ALA A 6 46.20 21.91 44.92
C ALA A 6 44.93 21.20 45.43
N VAL A 7 43.77 21.63 44.94
CA VAL A 7 42.53 20.87 45.10
C VAL A 7 42.63 19.68 44.15
N ASN A 8 43.02 18.53 44.68
CA ASN A 8 42.86 17.26 43.97
C ASN A 8 41.36 17.01 43.81
N ALA A 9 40.84 17.30 42.62
CA ALA A 9 39.54 16.80 42.21
C ALA A 9 39.67 15.28 42.10
N THR A 10 39.28 14.57 43.16
CA THR A 10 39.10 13.12 43.11
C THR A 10 38.04 12.84 42.06
N ALA A 11 38.46 12.36 40.90
CA ALA A 11 37.54 11.84 39.90
C ALA A 11 36.66 10.79 40.58
N ALA A 12 35.34 10.95 40.52
CA ALA A 12 34.43 9.96 41.08
C ALA A 12 34.70 8.60 40.40
N GLU A 13 35.22 7.66 41.18
CA GLU A 13 35.50 6.30 40.75
C GLU A 13 34.20 5.50 40.78
N ILE A 14 33.77 5.02 39.62
CA ILE A 14 32.58 4.21 39.46
C ILE A 14 33.02 2.77 39.21
N VAL A 15 32.63 1.87 40.11
CA VAL A 15 32.81 0.44 39.91
C VAL A 15 31.60 -0.13 39.18
N LEU A 16 31.81 -0.73 38.00
CA LEU A 16 30.78 -1.43 37.24
C LEU A 16 31.14 -2.91 37.14
N GLU A 17 30.29 -3.78 37.71
CA GLU A 17 30.45 -5.23 37.57
C GLU A 17 29.63 -5.74 36.39
N LEU A 18 30.29 -6.10 35.29
CA LEU A 18 29.62 -6.56 34.07
C LEU A 18 29.11 -8.00 34.23
N ARG A 19 27.82 -8.21 33.92
CA ARG A 19 27.17 -9.52 33.92
C ARG A 19 27.68 -10.38 32.76
N LYS A 20 27.57 -11.71 32.87
CA LYS A 20 27.85 -12.63 31.75
C LYS A 20 26.72 -12.65 30.72
N GLU A 21 25.48 -12.56 31.18
CA GLU A 21 24.29 -12.53 30.34
C GLU A 21 23.30 -11.48 30.86
N ALA A 22 22.57 -10.85 29.96
CA ALA A 22 21.55 -9.84 30.26
C ALA A 22 20.33 -10.01 29.34
N SER A 23 19.14 -9.85 29.91
CA SER A 23 17.87 -9.82 29.17
C SER A 23 17.30 -8.41 29.22
N VAL A 24 16.99 -7.85 28.06
CA VAL A 24 16.49 -6.48 27.90
C VAL A 24 15.07 -6.48 27.36
N ARG A 25 14.26 -5.50 27.77
CA ARG A 25 12.86 -5.36 27.33
C ARG A 25 12.67 -4.25 26.31
N GLY A 26 13.46 -3.18 26.41
CA GLY A 26 13.34 -1.99 25.58
C GLY A 26 14.04 -2.13 24.22
N PRO A 27 13.74 -1.21 23.27
CA PRO A 27 14.45 -1.12 22.00
C PRO A 27 15.91 -0.66 22.16
N MET A 28 16.22 -0.03 23.29
CA MET A 28 17.56 0.42 23.68
C MET A 28 18.00 -0.34 24.91
N VAL A 29 19.27 -0.74 24.90
CA VAL A 29 19.95 -1.32 26.05
C VAL A 29 20.45 -0.18 26.93
N THR A 30 20.16 -0.22 28.22
CA THR A 30 20.73 0.70 29.21
C THR A 30 21.85 0.03 29.99
N ILE A 31 22.74 0.84 30.58
CA ILE A 31 23.89 0.29 31.31
C ILE A 31 23.46 -0.53 32.53
N GLU A 32 22.40 -0.12 33.24
CA GLU A 32 21.87 -0.85 34.40
C GLU A 32 21.39 -2.28 34.09
N GLU A 33 20.96 -2.54 32.85
CA GLU A 33 20.57 -3.88 32.42
C GLU A 33 21.79 -4.80 32.28
N LEU A 34 22.99 -4.24 32.04
CA LEU A 34 24.20 -4.98 31.75
C LEU A 34 25.11 -5.18 32.97
N VAL A 35 25.02 -4.31 33.98
CA VAL A 35 25.96 -4.29 35.11
C VAL A 35 25.24 -4.41 36.45
N VAL A 36 26.03 -4.65 37.49
CA VAL A 36 25.69 -4.27 38.87
C VAL A 36 26.48 -3.00 39.18
N MET A 37 25.79 -1.98 39.69
CA MET A 37 26.34 -0.66 39.98
C MET A 37 25.84 -0.20 41.35
N ASP A 38 26.67 0.54 42.07
CA ASP A 38 26.32 1.12 43.36
C ASP A 38 25.18 2.15 43.24
N ALA A 39 24.27 2.16 44.23
CA ALA A 39 23.10 3.03 44.26
C ALA A 39 23.45 4.54 44.25
N SER A 40 24.64 4.92 44.71
CA SER A 40 25.16 6.30 44.62
C SER A 40 25.28 6.82 43.19
N HIS A 41 25.30 5.93 42.20
CA HIS A 41 25.39 6.26 40.78
C HIS A 41 24.09 6.04 40.00
N ALA A 42 22.94 5.90 40.69
CA ALA A 42 21.63 5.65 40.07
C ALA A 42 21.24 6.64 38.97
N ALA A 43 21.70 7.90 39.03
CA ALA A 43 21.46 8.90 37.99
C ALA A 43 22.06 8.53 36.62
N LEU A 44 23.02 7.60 36.58
CA LEU A 44 23.66 7.11 35.35
C LEU A 44 23.06 5.79 34.83
N ALA A 45 22.17 5.15 35.61
CA ALA A 45 21.65 3.80 35.35
C ALA A 45 20.92 3.69 34.01
N ALA A 46 20.12 4.70 33.67
CA ALA A 46 19.35 4.76 32.43
C ALA A 46 20.18 5.17 31.18
N THR A 47 21.51 5.23 31.27
CA THR A 47 22.36 5.64 30.14
C THR A 47 22.24 4.63 28.99
N PRO A 48 21.83 5.04 27.78
CA PRO A 48 21.74 4.13 26.64
C PRO A 48 23.13 3.74 26.13
N VAL A 49 23.36 2.45 25.95
CA VAL A 49 24.63 1.88 25.46
C VAL A 49 24.52 1.25 24.07
N GLY A 50 23.32 1.21 23.49
CA GLY A 50 23.11 0.78 22.12
C GLY A 50 21.69 0.27 21.89
N ARG A 51 21.42 -0.19 20.67
CA ARG A 51 20.16 -0.87 20.34
C ARG A 51 20.17 -2.30 20.87
N ALA A 52 19.02 -2.75 21.33
CA ALA A 52 18.80 -4.16 21.67
C ALA A 52 18.92 -5.04 20.41
N PRO A 53 19.42 -6.28 20.54
CA PRO A 53 19.36 -7.24 19.43
C PRO A 53 17.90 -7.52 19.03
N LEU A 54 17.68 -8.02 17.82
CA LEU A 54 16.34 -8.44 17.42
C LEU A 54 15.84 -9.58 18.33
N ALA A 55 14.53 -9.63 18.56
CA ALA A 55 13.92 -10.71 19.32
C ALA A 55 14.29 -12.09 18.73
N GLY A 56 14.72 -13.00 19.60
CA GLY A 56 15.26 -14.31 19.21
C GLY A 56 16.75 -14.31 18.81
N GLN A 57 17.40 -13.15 18.76
CA GLN A 57 18.84 -13.03 18.54
C GLN A 57 19.57 -12.63 19.82
N SER A 58 20.90 -12.75 19.78
CA SER A 58 21.78 -12.28 20.86
C SER A 58 22.95 -11.50 20.29
N ALA A 59 23.40 -10.49 21.03
CA ALA A 59 24.61 -9.74 20.72
C ALA A 59 25.61 -9.88 21.87
N LEU A 60 26.91 -9.96 21.55
CA LEU A 60 27.97 -9.88 22.54
C LEU A 60 28.48 -8.44 22.60
N ARG A 61 28.59 -7.87 23.80
CA ARG A 61 29.14 -6.53 24.04
C ARG A 61 30.34 -6.64 24.96
N SER A 62 31.49 -6.11 24.54
CA SER A 62 32.71 -6.13 25.35
C SER A 62 32.78 -4.94 26.31
N ARG A 63 33.55 -5.06 27.39
CA ARG A 63 33.85 -3.92 28.27
C ARG A 63 34.44 -2.74 27.52
N GLN A 64 35.35 -2.99 26.58
CA GLN A 64 36.02 -1.92 25.82
C GLN A 64 35.00 -1.14 24.99
N GLU A 65 34.13 -1.83 24.26
CA GLU A 65 33.05 -1.21 23.49
C GLU A 65 32.13 -0.38 24.39
N LEU A 66 31.72 -0.93 25.54
CA LEU A 66 30.86 -0.23 26.49
C LEU A 66 31.57 1.00 27.07
N ALA A 67 32.85 0.90 27.43
CA ALA A 67 33.65 2.01 27.91
C ALA A 67 33.73 3.14 26.87
N ASP A 68 33.96 2.81 25.60
CA ASP A 68 34.02 3.77 24.50
C ASP A 68 32.66 4.45 24.25
N VAL A 69 31.55 3.74 24.43
CA VAL A 69 30.20 4.31 24.36
C VAL A 69 29.93 5.23 25.54
N LEU A 70 30.20 4.78 26.78
CA LEU A 70 29.97 5.58 27.99
C LEU A 70 30.83 6.84 28.01
N ALA A 71 32.11 6.79 27.61
CA ALA A 71 32.99 7.95 27.58
C ALA A 71 32.49 9.09 26.68
N ARG A 72 31.66 8.78 25.67
CA ARG A 72 31.03 9.77 24.79
C ARG A 72 29.80 10.44 25.41
N GLN A 73 29.21 9.84 26.44
CA GLN A 73 27.99 10.31 27.08
C GLN A 73 28.27 11.48 28.05
N PRO A 74 27.50 12.58 28.03
CA PRO A 74 27.73 13.74 28.89
C PRO A 74 27.80 13.41 30.38
N GLY A 75 26.96 12.49 30.87
CA GLY A 75 26.91 12.10 32.29
C GLY A 75 28.14 11.34 32.79
N TRP A 76 28.97 10.83 31.89
CA TRP A 76 30.13 9.99 32.21
C TRP A 76 31.48 10.71 32.01
N ARG A 77 31.48 11.92 31.45
CA ARG A 77 32.71 12.69 31.19
C ARG A 77 33.46 12.98 32.49
N GLY A 78 34.76 12.70 32.48
CA GLY A 78 35.66 12.95 33.61
C GLY A 78 35.49 11.97 34.78
N LYS A 79 34.63 10.96 34.67
CA LYS A 79 34.50 9.89 35.65
C LYS A 79 35.44 8.74 35.30
N GLN A 80 36.05 8.12 36.31
CA GLN A 80 36.90 6.95 36.12
C GLN A 80 36.04 5.70 36.35
N VAL A 81 36.06 4.76 35.41
CA VAL A 81 35.25 3.54 35.47
C VAL A 81 36.16 2.35 35.73
N GLU A 82 36.02 1.71 36.88
CA GLU A 82 36.65 0.44 37.21
C GLU A 82 35.71 -0.71 36.80
N TRP A 83 36.14 -1.54 35.84
CA TRP A 83 35.34 -2.67 35.36
C TRP A 83 35.68 -3.98 36.08
N ARG A 84 34.65 -4.66 36.61
CA ARG A 84 34.74 -6.00 37.23
C ARG A 84 33.79 -7.00 36.54
N GLY A 85 33.83 -8.27 36.95
CA GLY A 85 32.93 -9.32 36.46
C GLY A 85 33.39 -10.00 35.16
N ALA A 86 32.52 -10.10 34.15
CA ALA A 86 32.81 -10.71 32.84
C ALA A 86 33.51 -9.73 31.87
N GLU A 87 34.33 -10.21 30.94
CA GLU A 87 34.97 -9.37 29.90
C GLU A 87 33.99 -8.91 28.81
N ALA A 88 32.91 -9.66 28.63
CA ALA A 88 31.82 -9.36 27.73
C ALA A 88 30.49 -9.89 28.27
N VAL A 89 29.40 -9.23 27.88
CA VAL A 89 28.03 -9.60 28.22
C VAL A 89 27.29 -10.07 26.96
N ARG A 90 26.62 -11.22 27.05
CA ARG A 90 25.66 -11.67 26.04
C ARG A 90 24.31 -11.04 26.32
N VAL A 91 23.90 -10.10 25.47
CA VAL A 91 22.61 -9.41 25.54
C VAL A 91 21.60 -10.15 24.69
N ARG A 92 20.41 -10.40 25.24
CA ARG A 92 19.24 -10.95 24.54
C ARG A 92 18.04 -10.06 24.79
N THR A 93 17.17 -9.95 23.80
CA THR A 93 15.88 -9.28 23.97
C THR A 93 14.88 -10.30 24.49
N GLU A 94 14.19 -9.98 25.59
CA GLU A 94 13.12 -10.81 26.10
C GLU A 94 12.03 -10.91 25.03
N ALA A 95 11.73 -12.12 24.61
CA ALA A 95 10.89 -12.37 23.45
C ALA A 95 9.77 -13.34 23.79
N VAL A 96 8.61 -13.11 23.16
CA VAL A 96 7.48 -14.04 23.14
C VAL A 96 7.24 -14.48 21.69
N ALA A 97 6.71 -15.69 21.52
CA ALA A 97 6.26 -16.15 20.23
C ALA A 97 4.97 -15.41 19.83
N LEU A 98 4.99 -14.76 18.67
CA LEU A 98 3.78 -14.29 17.99
C LEU A 98 3.31 -15.39 17.04
N PRO A 99 2.17 -16.05 17.31
CA PRO A 99 1.66 -17.10 16.44
C PRO A 99 1.32 -16.57 15.06
N GLY A 100 1.57 -17.37 14.02
CA GLY A 100 1.27 -17.02 12.63
C GLY A 100 -0.21 -16.76 12.38
N GLU A 101 -1.08 -17.44 13.13
CA GLU A 101 -2.53 -17.31 13.05
C GLU A 101 -3.00 -15.90 13.42
N ARG A 102 -2.32 -15.23 14.36
CA ARG A 102 -2.63 -13.82 14.67
C ARG A 102 -2.29 -12.90 13.49
N LEU A 103 -1.20 -13.16 12.78
CA LEU A 103 -0.81 -12.39 11.61
C LEU A 103 -1.79 -12.62 10.44
N VAL A 104 -2.23 -13.88 10.24
CA VAL A 104 -3.24 -14.23 9.24
C VAL A 104 -4.58 -13.56 9.56
N ALA A 105 -5.05 -13.64 10.80
CA ALA A 105 -6.30 -13.00 11.22
C ALA A 105 -6.27 -11.49 11.00
N GLU A 106 -5.14 -10.84 11.29
CA GLU A 106 -4.94 -9.41 11.06
C GLU A 106 -4.94 -9.06 9.57
N ALA A 107 -4.31 -9.87 8.73
CA ALA A 107 -4.38 -9.75 7.27
C ALA A 107 -5.81 -9.89 6.72
N GLU A 108 -6.57 -10.89 7.19
CA GLU A 108 -7.96 -11.12 6.79
C GLU A 108 -8.86 -9.96 7.22
N ARG A 109 -8.66 -9.44 8.44
CA ARG A 109 -9.37 -8.26 8.95
C ARG A 109 -9.12 -7.05 8.07
N TYR A 110 -7.85 -6.74 7.78
CA TYR A 110 -7.48 -5.63 6.89
C TYR A 110 -8.14 -5.73 5.52
N LEU A 111 -8.08 -6.91 4.87
CA LEU A 111 -8.67 -7.12 3.54
C LEU A 111 -10.19 -6.93 3.56
N ARG A 112 -10.87 -7.45 4.59
CA ARG A 112 -12.32 -7.33 4.76
C ARG A 112 -12.74 -5.87 4.96
N GLU A 113 -12.06 -5.15 5.84
CA GLU A 113 -12.40 -3.75 6.16
C GLU A 113 -12.16 -2.81 4.99
N HIS A 114 -11.07 -2.99 4.24
CA HIS A 114 -10.67 -2.05 3.19
C HIS A 114 -11.23 -2.40 1.81
N PHE A 115 -11.52 -3.67 1.53
CA PHE A 115 -11.93 -4.13 0.20
C PHE A 115 -13.25 -4.92 0.21
N GLY A 116 -13.77 -5.34 1.36
CA GLY A 116 -14.95 -6.18 1.44
C GLY A 116 -16.20 -5.55 0.81
N SER A 117 -16.39 -4.25 0.98
CA SER A 117 -17.54 -3.51 0.41
C SER A 117 -17.50 -3.36 -1.11
N ARG A 118 -16.36 -3.61 -1.75
CA ARG A 118 -16.21 -3.50 -3.21
C ARG A 118 -16.77 -4.72 -3.95
N TYR A 119 -16.87 -5.85 -3.27
CA TYR A 119 -17.26 -7.12 -3.88
C TYR A 119 -18.55 -7.64 -3.24
N ALA A 120 -19.37 -8.34 -4.01
CA ALA A 120 -20.56 -9.01 -3.47
C ALA A 120 -20.17 -10.11 -2.47
N ARG A 121 -19.02 -10.74 -2.69
CA ARG A 121 -18.37 -11.65 -1.74
C ARG A 121 -16.86 -11.51 -1.87
N LEU A 122 -16.17 -11.43 -0.74
CA LEU A 122 -14.72 -11.46 -0.68
C LEU A 122 -14.30 -12.56 0.29
N GLU A 123 -13.50 -13.50 -0.22
CA GLU A 123 -12.84 -14.51 0.59
C GLU A 123 -11.35 -14.30 0.53
N ALA A 124 -10.73 -14.34 1.70
CA ALA A 124 -9.29 -14.30 1.87
C ALA A 124 -8.89 -15.52 2.70
N ALA A 125 -7.80 -16.17 2.30
CA ALA A 125 -7.22 -17.28 3.03
C ALA A 125 -5.69 -17.25 2.89
N PRO A 126 -4.93 -17.79 3.85
CA PRO A 126 -3.49 -17.91 3.72
C PRO A 126 -3.12 -18.72 2.47
N ALA A 127 -2.17 -18.21 1.71
CA ALA A 127 -1.66 -18.88 0.51
C ALA A 127 -0.51 -19.85 0.81
N ALA A 128 0.09 -19.72 1.99
CA ALA A 128 1.08 -20.60 2.60
C ALA A 128 1.00 -20.48 4.13
N GLU A 129 1.59 -21.42 4.85
CA GLU A 129 1.75 -21.34 6.30
C GLU A 129 2.61 -20.11 6.68
N VAL A 130 2.17 -19.38 7.70
CA VAL A 130 2.92 -18.27 8.27
C VAL A 130 3.56 -18.78 9.56
N PRO A 131 4.90 -18.85 9.65
CA PRO A 131 5.54 -19.36 10.84
C PRO A 131 5.35 -18.41 12.02
N GLU A 132 5.42 -18.95 13.24
CA GLU A 132 5.52 -18.12 14.43
C GLU A 132 6.80 -17.29 14.43
N VAL A 133 6.74 -16.12 15.07
CA VAL A 133 7.83 -15.16 15.04
C VAL A 133 8.15 -14.65 16.44
N ALA A 134 9.42 -14.70 16.82
CA ALA A 134 9.89 -14.07 18.05
C ALA A 134 9.77 -12.54 17.95
N VAL A 135 9.07 -11.95 18.91
CA VAL A 135 8.83 -10.51 19.05
C VAL A 135 9.10 -10.07 20.49
N PRO A 136 9.48 -8.80 20.74
CA PRO A 136 9.73 -8.33 22.10
C PRO A 136 8.51 -8.49 23.01
N VAL A 137 8.73 -8.72 24.30
CA VAL A 137 7.64 -8.72 25.30
C VAL A 137 7.08 -7.31 25.49
N GLY A 138 5.75 -7.19 25.58
CA GLY A 138 5.05 -5.93 25.87
C GLY A 138 3.80 -5.76 25.01
N ASP A 139 3.30 -4.53 24.99
CA ASP A 139 2.16 -4.15 24.15
C ASP A 139 2.63 -4.03 22.69
N LEU A 140 2.12 -4.95 21.86
CA LEU A 140 2.43 -5.03 20.44
C LEU A 140 1.27 -4.46 19.63
N ALA A 141 1.59 -3.62 18.64
CA ALA A 141 0.65 -3.22 17.60
C ALA A 141 1.03 -3.90 16.29
N LEU A 142 0.02 -4.44 15.58
CA LEU A 142 0.17 -4.96 14.23
C LEU A 142 -0.37 -3.92 13.25
N GLN A 143 0.44 -3.55 12.27
CA GLN A 143 0.04 -2.59 11.25
C GLN A 143 0.26 -3.18 9.87
N VAL A 144 -0.83 -3.39 9.13
CA VAL A 144 -0.76 -3.82 7.74
C VAL A 144 -0.40 -2.62 6.87
N ARG A 145 0.62 -2.76 6.02
CA ARG A 145 0.99 -1.72 5.06
C ARG A 145 -0.10 -1.60 3.99
N PRO A 146 -0.54 -0.38 3.65
CA PRO A 146 -1.57 -0.19 2.63
C PRO A 146 -1.17 -0.79 1.29
N LEU A 147 -2.10 -1.50 0.67
CA LEU A 147 -1.94 -1.92 -0.73
C LEU A 147 -2.13 -0.70 -1.65
N PRO A 148 -1.22 -0.47 -2.61
CA PRO A 148 -1.32 0.67 -3.51
C PRO A 148 -2.45 0.52 -4.55
N ASN A 149 -2.90 -0.71 -4.79
CA ASN A 149 -3.85 -1.03 -5.83
C ASN A 149 -5.28 -1.01 -5.29
N ALA A 150 -6.16 -0.29 -5.99
CA ALA A 150 -7.59 -0.30 -5.68
C ALA A 150 -8.21 -1.71 -5.88
N ARG A 151 -7.63 -2.53 -6.76
CA ARG A 151 -8.13 -3.86 -7.13
C ARG A 151 -7.27 -4.95 -6.53
N LEU A 152 -7.93 -6.02 -6.05
CA LEU A 152 -7.25 -7.16 -5.47
C LEU A 152 -6.94 -8.21 -6.54
N PRO A 153 -5.65 -8.56 -6.78
CA PRO A 153 -5.31 -9.73 -7.55
C PRO A 153 -5.67 -11.01 -6.78
N GLY A 154 -5.79 -12.15 -7.47
CA GLY A 154 -6.09 -13.45 -6.84
C GLY A 154 -5.03 -13.93 -5.82
N ARG A 155 -3.84 -13.33 -5.80
CA ARG A 155 -2.81 -13.53 -4.76
C ARG A 155 -2.16 -12.23 -4.40
N VAL A 156 -1.99 -11.97 -3.11
CA VAL A 156 -1.36 -10.75 -2.59
C VAL A 156 -0.41 -11.07 -1.43
N ALA A 157 0.68 -10.33 -1.32
CA ALA A 157 1.60 -10.42 -0.20
C ALA A 157 1.44 -9.17 0.68
N LEU A 158 0.88 -9.35 1.87
CA LEU A 158 0.67 -8.26 2.83
C LEU A 158 1.89 -8.13 3.74
N TRP A 159 2.42 -6.93 3.85
CA TRP A 159 3.43 -6.63 4.86
C TRP A 159 2.75 -6.21 6.15
N ILE A 160 3.05 -6.89 7.24
CA ILE A 160 2.60 -6.54 8.59
C ILE A 160 3.81 -6.10 9.39
N ASP A 161 3.81 -4.84 9.80
CA ASP A 161 4.78 -4.29 10.74
C ASP A 161 4.32 -4.61 12.16
N VAL A 162 5.23 -5.19 12.95
CA VAL A 162 5.07 -5.42 14.39
C VAL A 162 5.77 -4.28 15.11
N LEU A 163 4.99 -3.46 15.80
CA LEU A 163 5.48 -2.30 16.55
C LEU A 163 5.49 -2.62 18.04
N ALA A 164 6.54 -2.19 18.72
CA ALA A 164 6.61 -2.15 20.18
C ALA A 164 7.05 -0.74 20.60
N GLY A 165 6.30 -0.11 21.50
CA GLY A 165 6.56 1.28 21.91
C GLY A 165 6.51 2.28 20.75
N GLY A 166 5.68 2.02 19.72
CA GLY A 166 5.54 2.87 18.54
C GLY A 166 6.66 2.74 17.49
N ALA A 167 7.66 1.89 17.71
CA ALA A 167 8.74 1.64 16.75
C ALA A 167 8.59 0.25 16.11
N VAL A 168 8.83 0.17 14.79
CA VAL A 168 8.82 -1.09 14.04
C VAL A 168 9.98 -1.96 14.52
N GLN A 169 9.66 -3.12 15.06
CA GLN A 169 10.63 -4.13 15.51
C GLN A 169 10.88 -5.18 14.43
N ARG A 170 9.82 -5.52 13.69
CA ARG A 170 9.88 -6.55 12.66
C ARG A 170 8.81 -6.32 11.60
N SER A 171 9.11 -6.70 10.37
CA SER A 171 8.15 -6.70 9.26
C SER A 171 8.02 -8.13 8.74
N ILE A 172 6.78 -8.61 8.64
CA ILE A 172 6.47 -10.00 8.28
C ILE A 172 5.59 -9.99 7.03
N VAL A 173 5.89 -10.87 6.09
CA VAL A 173 5.08 -11.04 4.88
C VAL A 173 4.05 -12.14 5.11
N VAL A 174 2.78 -11.82 4.91
CA VAL A 174 1.65 -12.73 4.98
C VAL A 174 1.10 -12.94 3.56
N PRO A 175 1.39 -14.07 2.90
CA PRO A 175 0.87 -14.36 1.58
C PRO A 175 -0.60 -14.79 1.67
N MET A 176 -1.48 -14.08 0.98
CA MET A 176 -2.93 -14.32 0.95
C MET A 176 -3.40 -14.69 -0.46
N ARG A 177 -4.37 -15.60 -0.52
CA ARG A 177 -5.14 -15.95 -1.71
C ARG A 177 -6.49 -15.28 -1.59
N ILE A 178 -6.88 -14.60 -2.65
CA ILE A 178 -8.11 -13.85 -2.73
C ILE A 178 -9.06 -14.57 -3.69
N SER A 179 -10.33 -14.62 -3.33
CA SER A 179 -11.41 -14.91 -4.25
C SER A 179 -12.45 -13.82 -4.09
N ALA A 180 -12.75 -13.12 -5.18
CA ALA A 180 -13.60 -11.95 -5.15
C ALA A 180 -14.71 -12.12 -6.18
N TRP A 181 -15.96 -12.05 -5.74
CA TRP A 181 -17.11 -12.19 -6.62
C TRP A 181 -17.81 -10.85 -6.78
N GLN A 182 -18.22 -10.56 -8.01
CA GLN A 182 -18.99 -9.39 -8.35
C GLN A 182 -20.10 -9.77 -9.33
N GLU A 183 -21.22 -9.07 -9.27
CA GLU A 183 -22.20 -9.10 -10.34
C GLU A 183 -21.60 -8.40 -11.57
N VAL A 184 -21.50 -9.15 -12.66
CA VAL A 184 -20.92 -8.68 -13.92
C VAL A 184 -21.85 -8.97 -15.08
N LEU A 185 -21.73 -8.17 -16.14
CA LEU A 185 -22.44 -8.39 -17.39
C LEU A 185 -21.67 -9.39 -18.24
N VAL A 186 -22.34 -10.44 -18.68
CA VAL A 186 -21.79 -11.49 -19.54
C VAL A 186 -22.53 -11.51 -20.87
N ALA A 187 -21.80 -11.53 -21.98
CA ALA A 187 -22.41 -11.59 -23.31
C ALA A 187 -23.07 -12.96 -23.55
N ARG A 188 -24.34 -13.00 -23.95
CA ARG A 188 -25.05 -14.24 -24.32
C ARG A 188 -24.64 -14.78 -25.68
N GLY A 189 -24.20 -13.90 -26.57
CA GLY A 189 -23.74 -14.19 -27.92
C GLY A 189 -22.56 -13.29 -28.32
N PRO A 190 -22.00 -13.45 -29.53
CA PRO A 190 -20.97 -12.54 -30.02
C PRO A 190 -21.57 -11.14 -30.25
N LEU A 191 -20.91 -10.12 -29.71
CA LEU A 191 -21.27 -8.71 -29.86
C LEU A 191 -20.22 -7.98 -30.67
N ALA A 192 -20.66 -7.26 -31.71
CA ALA A 192 -19.76 -6.55 -32.62
C ALA A 192 -19.30 -5.20 -32.05
N GLU A 193 -18.13 -4.76 -32.48
CA GLU A 193 -17.67 -3.39 -32.26
C GLU A 193 -18.68 -2.38 -32.82
N GLY A 194 -18.92 -1.31 -32.06
CA GLY A 194 -19.88 -0.27 -32.43
C GLY A 194 -21.35 -0.69 -32.29
N ALA A 195 -21.67 -1.94 -31.94
CA ALA A 195 -23.04 -2.37 -31.74
C ALA A 195 -23.65 -1.76 -30.48
N GLY A 196 -24.94 -1.44 -30.56
CA GLY A 196 -25.74 -1.14 -29.37
C GLY A 196 -26.08 -2.44 -28.64
N ILE A 197 -25.98 -2.44 -27.31
CA ILE A 197 -26.28 -3.59 -26.45
C ILE A 197 -27.76 -3.52 -26.04
N GLY A 198 -28.57 -4.46 -26.51
CA GLY A 198 -29.95 -4.65 -26.08
C GLY A 198 -30.07 -5.40 -24.75
N GLN A 199 -31.20 -5.25 -24.06
CA GLN A 199 -31.46 -5.91 -22.76
C GLN A 199 -31.38 -7.45 -22.82
N GLY A 200 -31.56 -8.06 -24.00
CA GLY A 200 -31.52 -9.51 -24.20
C GLY A 200 -30.17 -10.07 -24.63
N GLU A 201 -29.15 -9.24 -24.87
CA GLU A 201 -27.86 -9.70 -25.40
C GLU A 201 -26.83 -9.99 -24.31
N VAL A 202 -27.10 -9.53 -23.09
CA VAL A 202 -26.27 -9.74 -21.91
C VAL A 202 -27.08 -10.39 -20.79
N GLU A 203 -26.37 -10.91 -19.81
CA GLU A 203 -26.94 -11.37 -18.55
C GLU A 203 -26.07 -10.98 -17.37
N VAL A 204 -26.68 -10.72 -16.23
CA VAL A 204 -25.96 -10.48 -14.98
C VAL A 204 -25.63 -11.83 -14.36
N LYS A 205 -24.35 -12.07 -14.08
CA LYS A 205 -23.86 -13.26 -13.37
C LYS A 205 -22.97 -12.87 -12.21
N LEU A 206 -23.01 -13.65 -11.14
CA LEU A 206 -22.05 -13.57 -10.07
C LEU A 206 -20.79 -14.35 -10.48
N GLU A 207 -19.73 -13.64 -10.85
CA GLU A 207 -18.48 -14.24 -11.35
C GLU A 207 -17.29 -13.88 -10.48
N ARG A 208 -16.26 -14.74 -10.52
CA ARG A 208 -14.95 -14.43 -9.93
C ARG A 208 -14.25 -13.39 -10.77
N VAL A 209 -13.94 -12.25 -10.14
CA VAL A 209 -13.34 -11.12 -10.83
C VAL A 209 -11.87 -10.95 -10.52
N GLU A 210 -11.28 -11.64 -9.54
CA GLU A 210 -9.85 -11.50 -9.20
C GLU A 210 -8.88 -11.94 -10.32
N ALA A 211 -9.36 -12.81 -11.23
CA ALA A 211 -8.59 -13.37 -12.34
C ALA A 211 -8.71 -12.56 -13.63
N ILE A 212 -9.68 -11.65 -13.71
CA ILE A 212 -9.89 -10.79 -14.89
C ILE A 212 -8.72 -9.79 -14.97
N GLY A 213 -8.21 -9.42 -16.15
CA GLY A 213 -7.09 -8.47 -16.24
C GLY A 213 -7.49 -7.00 -16.01
N ASP A 214 -8.79 -6.73 -16.12
CA ASP A 214 -9.37 -5.39 -16.23
C ASP A 214 -10.61 -5.24 -15.32
N GLU A 215 -11.15 -4.02 -15.25
CA GLU A 215 -12.37 -3.72 -14.50
C GLU A 215 -13.62 -4.18 -15.26
N PRO A 216 -14.46 -5.06 -14.67
CA PRO A 216 -15.77 -5.38 -15.23
C PRO A 216 -16.64 -4.13 -15.38
N ALA A 217 -17.48 -4.10 -16.40
CA ALA A 217 -18.51 -3.07 -16.51
C ALA A 217 -19.53 -3.23 -15.37
N GLU A 218 -19.95 -2.10 -14.79
CA GLU A 218 -21.01 -2.11 -13.78
C GLU A 218 -22.35 -2.56 -14.40
N PRO A 219 -23.22 -3.26 -13.66
CA PRO A 219 -24.51 -3.73 -14.20
C PRO A 219 -25.39 -2.63 -14.78
N ASP A 220 -25.32 -1.43 -14.22
CA ASP A 220 -26.07 -0.25 -14.66
C ASP A 220 -25.36 0.54 -15.79
N ALA A 221 -24.14 0.13 -16.17
CA ALA A 221 -23.37 0.81 -17.20
C ALA A 221 -24.12 0.83 -18.54
N LEU A 222 -24.93 -0.17 -18.85
CA LEU A 222 -25.72 -0.22 -20.09
C LEU A 222 -26.81 0.86 -20.16
N GLN A 223 -27.32 1.32 -19.01
CA GLN A 223 -28.29 2.41 -18.98
C GLN A 223 -27.63 3.75 -19.34
N ARG A 224 -26.33 3.88 -19.09
CA ARG A 224 -25.52 5.06 -19.44
C ARG A 224 -24.86 4.93 -20.83
N ASN A 225 -24.39 3.72 -21.14
CA ASN A 225 -23.41 3.37 -22.15
C ASN A 225 -23.85 2.07 -22.86
N GLY A 226 -24.93 2.13 -23.62
CA GLY A 226 -25.46 0.97 -24.32
C GLY A 226 -24.72 0.64 -25.62
N ARG A 227 -23.44 0.98 -25.80
CA ARG A 227 -22.71 0.76 -27.06
C ARG A 227 -21.29 0.24 -26.82
N LEU A 228 -20.85 -0.68 -27.67
CA LEU A 228 -19.51 -1.27 -27.60
C LEU A 228 -18.47 -0.45 -28.36
N ARG A 229 -17.30 -0.31 -27.75
CA ARG A 229 -16.05 0.17 -28.34
C ARG A 229 -15.22 -0.98 -28.93
N HIS A 230 -15.33 -2.17 -28.35
CA HIS A 230 -14.60 -3.36 -28.82
C HIS A 230 -15.58 -4.53 -28.95
N ALA A 231 -15.30 -5.44 -29.88
CA ALA A 231 -16.07 -6.67 -30.00
C ALA A 231 -15.89 -7.55 -28.74
N VAL A 232 -16.97 -8.21 -28.30
CA VAL A 232 -16.99 -9.10 -27.14
C VAL A 232 -17.52 -10.47 -27.56
N SER A 233 -16.82 -11.54 -27.22
CA SER A 233 -17.22 -12.90 -27.58
C SER A 233 -18.32 -13.42 -26.67
N ALA A 234 -19.11 -14.38 -27.16
CA ALA A 234 -20.10 -15.08 -26.34
C ALA A 234 -19.46 -15.68 -25.08
N GLY A 235 -20.10 -15.49 -23.93
CA GLY A 235 -19.64 -15.96 -22.62
C GLY A 235 -18.56 -15.10 -21.97
N GLN A 236 -18.05 -14.04 -22.62
CA GLN A 236 -17.10 -13.12 -22.00
C GLN A 236 -17.79 -12.10 -21.10
N VAL A 237 -17.09 -11.75 -20.01
CA VAL A 237 -17.45 -10.62 -19.15
C VAL A 237 -17.20 -9.32 -19.90
N LEU A 238 -18.20 -8.46 -19.96
CA LEU A 238 -18.05 -7.10 -20.48
C LEU A 238 -17.18 -6.30 -19.53
N LEU A 239 -16.10 -5.72 -20.05
CA LEU A 239 -15.20 -4.87 -19.30
C LEU A 239 -15.56 -3.41 -19.51
N ARG A 240 -15.18 -2.56 -18.56
CA ARG A 240 -15.38 -1.11 -18.65
C ARG A 240 -14.77 -0.52 -19.92
N LYS A 241 -13.63 -1.05 -20.37
CA LYS A 241 -12.95 -0.63 -21.60
C LYS A 241 -13.68 -1.06 -22.88
N ASP A 242 -14.56 -2.05 -22.81
CA ASP A 242 -15.33 -2.53 -23.97
C ASP A 242 -16.53 -1.64 -24.24
N LEU A 243 -16.97 -0.86 -23.25
CA LEU A 243 -18.07 0.09 -23.38
C LEU A 243 -17.60 1.45 -23.88
N ALA A 244 -18.35 2.01 -24.82
CA ALA A 244 -18.19 3.40 -25.22
C ALA A 244 -18.66 4.33 -24.09
N PRO A 245 -17.95 5.44 -23.81
CA PRO A 245 -18.44 6.45 -22.87
C PRO A 245 -19.78 7.04 -23.32
N ALA A 246 -20.60 7.50 -22.37
CA ALA A 246 -21.91 8.08 -22.65
C ALA A 246 -21.81 9.23 -23.67
N ASN A 247 -22.68 9.21 -24.68
CA ASN A 247 -22.73 10.21 -25.76
C ASN A 247 -21.42 10.40 -26.53
N ALA A 248 -20.47 9.46 -26.46
CA ALA A 248 -19.28 9.50 -27.27
C ALA A 248 -19.62 9.30 -28.75
N VAL A 249 -18.94 10.06 -29.61
CA VAL A 249 -18.86 9.78 -31.04
C VAL A 249 -17.63 8.90 -31.24
N LEU A 250 -17.81 7.74 -31.87
CA LEU A 250 -16.73 6.83 -32.19
C LEU A 250 -16.28 7.02 -33.63
N ARG A 251 -15.03 6.65 -33.92
CA ARG A 251 -14.51 6.59 -35.28
C ARG A 251 -15.40 5.73 -36.17
N GLY A 252 -15.73 6.24 -37.35
CA GLY A 252 -16.61 5.59 -38.31
C GLY A 252 -18.09 5.94 -38.14
N ASP A 253 -18.47 6.63 -37.05
CA ASP A 253 -19.84 7.06 -36.84
C ASP A 253 -20.31 8.04 -37.90
N ARG A 254 -21.56 7.85 -38.35
CA ARG A 254 -22.26 8.88 -39.12
C ARG A 254 -22.77 9.94 -38.16
N VAL A 255 -22.29 11.16 -38.34
CA VAL A 255 -22.65 12.32 -37.53
C VAL A 255 -23.30 13.40 -38.39
N ARG A 256 -24.10 14.25 -37.75
CA ARG A 256 -24.67 15.45 -38.35
C ARG A 256 -23.72 16.60 -38.08
N LEU A 257 -23.08 17.10 -39.14
CA LEU A 257 -22.25 18.29 -39.13
C LEU A 257 -23.16 19.52 -39.29
N VAL A 258 -23.25 20.32 -38.24
CA VAL A 258 -24.01 21.58 -38.21
C VAL A 258 -23.03 22.74 -38.40
N ALA A 259 -23.31 23.58 -39.39
CA ALA A 259 -22.53 24.76 -39.72
C ALA A 259 -23.46 25.98 -39.81
N GLY A 260 -23.03 27.14 -39.29
CA GLY A 260 -23.77 28.40 -39.45
C GLY A 260 -24.11 29.09 -38.15
N ARG A 261 -24.85 30.20 -38.28
CA ARG A 261 -25.13 31.18 -37.21
C ARG A 261 -26.54 31.00 -36.65
N PRO A 262 -26.83 31.56 -35.46
CA PRO A 262 -28.21 31.68 -34.99
C PRO A 262 -29.09 32.33 -36.05
N GLY A 263 -30.12 31.60 -36.53
CA GLY A 263 -31.02 32.03 -37.61
C GLY A 263 -30.71 31.50 -39.01
N MET A 264 -29.55 30.87 -39.23
CA MET A 264 -29.21 30.18 -40.50
C MET A 264 -28.25 29.03 -40.24
N GLN A 265 -28.76 27.79 -40.28
CA GLN A 265 -27.97 26.57 -40.07
C GLN A 265 -28.01 25.68 -41.32
N VAL A 266 -26.86 25.13 -41.66
CA VAL A 266 -26.66 24.13 -42.71
C VAL A 266 -26.28 22.83 -42.03
N GLU A 267 -27.00 21.76 -42.35
CA GLU A 267 -26.73 20.42 -41.83
C GLU A 267 -26.25 19.51 -42.95
N VAL A 268 -25.13 18.84 -42.72
CA VAL A 268 -24.53 17.90 -43.67
C VAL A 268 -24.20 16.60 -42.92
N GLY A 269 -24.52 15.45 -43.53
CA GLY A 269 -24.04 14.17 -42.99
C GLY A 269 -22.52 14.08 -43.11
N ALA A 270 -21.84 13.57 -42.09
CA ALA A 270 -20.40 13.37 -42.08
C ALA A 270 -20.04 12.05 -41.41
N VAL A 271 -18.80 11.60 -41.57
CA VAL A 271 -18.25 10.43 -40.89
C VAL A 271 -17.14 10.86 -39.94
N ALA A 272 -17.20 10.42 -38.70
CA ALA A 272 -16.17 10.63 -37.69
C ALA A 272 -14.86 9.90 -38.06
N GLU A 273 -13.72 10.60 -38.04
CA GLU A 273 -12.40 10.03 -38.32
C GLU A 273 -11.64 9.62 -37.05
N ALA A 274 -12.13 10.03 -35.87
CA ALA A 274 -11.56 9.75 -34.57
C ALA A 274 -12.65 9.56 -33.51
N ASP A 275 -12.27 9.11 -32.31
CA ASP A 275 -13.18 9.08 -31.16
C ASP A 275 -13.18 10.45 -30.46
N ALA A 276 -14.34 10.89 -30.00
CA ALA A 276 -14.46 12.11 -29.20
C ALA A 276 -15.65 12.05 -28.23
N LEU A 277 -15.47 12.69 -27.07
CA LEU A 277 -16.55 12.94 -26.12
C LEU A 277 -17.28 14.24 -26.44
N VAL A 278 -18.50 14.39 -25.93
CA VAL A 278 -19.22 15.67 -25.97
C VAL A 278 -18.34 16.80 -25.41
N GLY A 279 -18.26 17.90 -26.15
CA GLY A 279 -17.42 19.06 -25.86
C GLY A 279 -16.01 19.01 -26.47
N GLN A 280 -15.54 17.85 -26.94
CA GLN A 280 -14.23 17.73 -27.59
C GLN A 280 -14.32 18.03 -29.09
N THR A 281 -13.21 18.48 -29.67
CA THR A 281 -13.07 18.67 -31.12
C THR A 281 -12.64 17.35 -31.79
N ILE A 282 -13.30 17.02 -32.88
CA ILE A 282 -13.16 15.80 -33.66
C ILE A 282 -12.95 16.13 -35.14
N ALA A 283 -12.13 15.33 -35.82
CA ALA A 283 -12.00 15.36 -37.26
C ALA A 283 -13.17 14.60 -37.90
N VAL A 284 -13.89 15.23 -38.81
CA VAL A 284 -15.01 14.60 -39.53
C VAL A 284 -14.87 14.80 -41.04
N ARG A 285 -15.30 13.80 -41.80
CA ARG A 285 -15.34 13.84 -43.27
C ARG A 285 -16.77 14.05 -43.75
N PRO A 286 -17.10 15.21 -44.35
CA PRO A 286 -18.41 15.46 -44.93
C PRO A 286 -18.77 14.46 -46.05
N ALA A 287 -20.02 14.01 -46.09
CA ALA A 287 -20.52 13.07 -47.09
C ALA A 287 -20.63 13.68 -48.50
N ASN A 288 -20.61 15.02 -48.61
CA ASN A 288 -20.65 15.75 -49.87
C ASN A 288 -19.29 15.81 -50.60
N GLY A 289 -18.30 15.04 -50.15
CA GLY A 289 -16.98 14.95 -50.80
C GLY A 289 -16.00 16.08 -50.42
N GLY A 290 -16.33 16.90 -49.42
CA GLY A 290 -15.39 17.87 -48.86
C GLY A 290 -14.21 17.22 -48.12
N GLY A 291 -13.12 17.99 -47.94
CA GLY A 291 -11.99 17.58 -47.12
C GLY A 291 -12.37 17.39 -45.64
N VAL A 292 -11.46 16.78 -44.87
CA VAL A 292 -11.65 16.59 -43.42
C VAL A 292 -11.71 17.95 -42.72
N VAL A 293 -12.72 18.14 -41.87
CA VAL A 293 -12.93 19.37 -41.09
C VAL A 293 -12.94 19.07 -39.59
N MET A 294 -12.50 20.04 -38.78
CA MET A 294 -12.54 19.94 -37.32
C MET A 294 -13.84 20.53 -36.79
N ALA A 295 -14.61 19.75 -36.06
CA ALA A 295 -15.88 20.17 -35.46
C ALA A 295 -15.93 19.76 -33.98
N ARG A 296 -16.70 20.47 -33.16
CA ARG A 296 -16.91 20.14 -31.74
C ARG A 296 -18.11 19.21 -31.60
N VAL A 297 -17.98 18.11 -30.85
CA VAL A 297 -19.11 17.23 -30.53
C VAL A 297 -20.07 17.97 -29.59
N THR A 298 -21.32 18.13 -30.01
CA THR A 298 -22.36 18.85 -29.25
C THR A 298 -23.37 17.91 -28.61
N GLY A 299 -23.49 16.69 -29.10
CA GLY A 299 -24.40 15.68 -28.58
C GLY A 299 -24.26 14.35 -29.30
N LEU A 300 -25.19 13.44 -29.05
CA LEU A 300 -25.19 12.11 -29.65
C LEU A 300 -25.29 12.21 -31.18
N GLY A 301 -24.20 11.92 -31.87
CA GLY A 301 -24.14 11.97 -33.34
C GLY A 301 -24.26 13.37 -33.93
N GLU A 302 -24.05 14.43 -33.15
CA GLU A 302 -24.06 15.83 -33.62
C GLU A 302 -22.70 16.48 -33.36
N VAL A 303 -22.17 17.15 -34.40
CA VAL A 303 -20.95 17.95 -34.32
C VAL A 303 -21.19 19.32 -34.94
N ARG A 304 -20.61 20.37 -34.36
CA ARG A 304 -20.74 21.76 -34.84
C ARG A 304 -19.38 22.34 -35.20
N LEU A 305 -19.28 23.03 -36.33
CA LEU A 305 -18.06 23.77 -36.68
C LEU A 305 -17.84 24.92 -35.68
N ASP A 306 -16.63 25.03 -35.14
CA ASP A 306 -16.23 26.22 -34.39
C ASP A 306 -16.03 27.35 -35.40
N GLU A 307 -16.82 28.43 -35.30
CA GLU A 307 -16.62 29.65 -36.09
C GLU A 307 -15.28 30.28 -35.70
N ARG A 308 -14.44 30.60 -36.68
CA ARG A 308 -13.30 31.52 -36.52
C ARG A 308 -13.77 32.95 -36.70
#